data_AF-A0A7K9PRA1-F1
#
_entry.id   AF-A0A7K9PRA1-F1
#
_cell.length_a   1.000
_cell.length_b   1.000
_cell.length_c   1.000
_cell.angle_alpha   90.00
_cell.angle_beta   90.00
_cell.angle_gamma   90.00
#
_symmetry.space_group_name_H-M   'P 1'
#
loop_
_entity.id
_entity.type
_entity.pdbx_description
1 polymer ?
#
loop_
_entity_poly.entity_id
_entity_poly.type
_entity_poly.pdbx_seq_one_letter_code
_entity_poly.pdbx_strand_id
1 'polypeptide(L)'
;GYWGPKAMIATQGPLQETISDFWQMVFQRKVKVIVMLTELKEGDQELCAQYWGEGKQTYDGLEVQMADVNSGPSYTIRAFDVTHLKTKEIQKVYQYQYHKWSGCDVPESPKDLVSMIVNIKQKLPARPVTEDSRRARSVPLLVHCSDGSQQTGVFCALMTLLESAEIEEVIDVFQVVKSLRRTRLGMVSTFEHYQFLYDTIASTYPAQNGQIKKSSQQEDKVEFCSEVGKSDQEADLITADHATPLPEEKEPPETCDDSKAADSTKGTESSTNGPTTPVLS
;
A
#
# COMPACT_ATOMS: atom_id res chain seq x y z
N GLY A 1 -1.89 20.34 1.55
CA GLY A 1 -1.71 19.75 0.21
C GLY A 1 -1.57 20.87 -0.78
N TYR A 2 -0.97 20.58 -1.93
CA TYR A 2 -0.57 21.56 -2.93
C TYR A 2 -1.72 22.50 -3.36
N TRP A 3 -2.90 21.97 -3.68
CA TRP A 3 -4.08 22.76 -4.10
C TRP A 3 -4.96 23.31 -2.96
N GLY A 4 -4.39 23.57 -1.79
CA GLY A 4 -5.04 24.32 -0.73
C GLY A 4 -5.51 23.53 0.50
N PRO A 5 -6.29 24.17 1.40
CA PRO A 5 -6.66 23.60 2.69
C PRO A 5 -7.52 22.35 2.51
N LYS A 6 -7.20 21.30 3.29
CA LYS A 6 -7.98 20.05 3.44
C LYS A 6 -7.94 19.09 2.23
N ALA A 7 -6.77 18.89 1.65
CA ALA A 7 -6.56 17.88 0.60
C ALA A 7 -6.43 16.45 1.16
N MET A 8 -5.95 16.29 2.40
CA MET A 8 -5.65 15.00 3.02
C MET A 8 -6.01 15.04 4.52
N ILE A 9 -6.37 13.87 5.06
CA ILE A 9 -6.42 13.62 6.51
C ILE A 9 -5.18 12.81 6.89
N ALA A 10 -4.42 13.30 7.87
CA ALA A 10 -3.36 12.54 8.53
C ALA A 10 -3.85 12.12 9.91
N THR A 11 -3.83 10.82 10.21
CA THR A 11 -4.28 10.26 11.49
C THR A 11 -3.36 9.15 11.97
N GLN A 12 -3.40 8.84 13.26
CA GLN A 12 -2.79 7.62 13.78
C GLN A 12 -3.51 6.37 13.29
N GLY A 13 -2.85 5.22 13.39
CA GLY A 13 -3.50 3.92 13.24
C GLY A 13 -4.60 3.81 14.30
N PRO A 14 -5.80 3.32 13.94
CA PRO A 14 -6.86 3.14 14.91
C PRO A 14 -6.40 2.17 16.01
N LEU A 15 -6.74 2.52 17.24
CA LEU A 15 -6.74 1.61 18.39
C LEU A 15 -8.02 0.78 18.36
N GLN A 16 -8.02 -0.36 19.05
CA GLN A 16 -9.15 -1.29 19.07
C GLN A 16 -10.48 -0.60 19.45
N GLU A 17 -10.44 0.32 20.40
CA GLU A 17 -11.58 1.10 20.91
C GLU A 17 -11.98 2.27 19.98
N THR A 18 -11.14 2.64 19.02
CA THR A 18 -11.37 3.77 18.09
C THR A 18 -11.63 3.34 16.65
N ILE A 19 -11.73 2.04 16.36
CA ILE A 19 -12.04 1.52 15.01
C ILE A 19 -13.37 2.11 14.50
N SER A 20 -14.36 2.24 15.39
CA SER A 20 -15.65 2.80 15.02
C SER A 20 -15.55 4.27 14.63
N ASP A 21 -14.86 5.08 15.44
CA ASP A 21 -14.60 6.49 15.14
C ASP A 21 -13.83 6.68 13.83
N PHE A 22 -12.88 5.79 13.54
CA PHE A 22 -12.13 5.79 12.30
C PHE A 22 -13.04 5.60 11.08
N TRP A 23 -13.93 4.59 11.09
CA TRP A 23 -14.89 4.38 9.99
C TRP A 23 -15.93 5.48 9.88
N GLN A 24 -16.39 6.02 11.01
CA GLN A 24 -17.25 7.21 11.03
C GLN A 24 -16.57 8.39 10.34
N MET A 25 -15.30 8.66 10.64
CA MET A 25 -14.53 9.71 9.98
C MET A 25 -14.41 9.45 8.47
N VAL A 26 -14.05 8.22 8.06
CA VAL A 26 -13.94 7.81 6.64
C VAL A 26 -15.25 8.09 5.89
N PHE A 27 -16.38 7.72 6.48
CA PHE A 27 -17.70 7.91 5.87
C PHE A 27 -18.12 9.39 5.84
N GLN A 28 -18.02 10.10 6.97
CA GLN A 28 -18.45 11.50 7.10
C GLN A 28 -17.61 12.45 6.23
N ARG A 29 -16.31 12.16 6.08
CA ARG A 29 -15.39 12.94 5.24
C ARG A 29 -15.37 12.47 3.79
N LYS A 30 -16.19 11.48 3.42
CA LYS A 30 -16.29 10.94 2.06
C LYS A 30 -14.94 10.49 1.50
N VAL A 31 -14.11 9.91 2.37
CA VAL A 31 -12.79 9.37 2.01
C VAL A 31 -12.94 8.29 0.95
N LYS A 32 -12.15 8.38 -0.12
CA LYS A 32 -12.13 7.40 -1.22
C LYS A 32 -10.94 6.46 -1.11
N VAL A 33 -9.82 6.96 -0.62
CA VAL A 33 -8.58 6.21 -0.48
C VAL A 33 -8.05 6.36 0.94
N ILE A 34 -7.73 5.22 1.56
CA ILE A 34 -6.97 5.11 2.81
C ILE A 34 -5.56 4.62 2.43
N VAL A 35 -4.53 5.27 2.95
CA VAL A 35 -3.15 4.82 2.82
C VAL A 35 -2.67 4.42 4.21
N MET A 36 -2.31 3.15 4.36
CA MET A 36 -1.77 2.54 5.57
C MET A 36 -0.28 2.27 5.35
N LEU A 37 0.57 2.93 6.10
CA LEU A 37 2.04 2.88 5.93
C LEU A 37 2.75 2.02 6.98
N THR A 38 2.00 1.16 7.66
CA THR A 38 2.50 0.36 8.79
C THR A 38 1.91 -1.05 8.72
N GLU A 39 2.61 -2.00 9.32
CA GLU A 39 2.04 -3.31 9.64
C GLU A 39 1.13 -3.22 10.88
N LEU A 40 0.40 -4.30 11.17
CA LEU A 40 -0.39 -4.36 12.41
C LEU A 40 0.50 -4.42 13.65
N LYS A 41 1.64 -5.08 13.54
CA LYS A 41 2.58 -5.33 14.64
C LYS A 41 4.03 -5.30 14.15
N GLU A 42 4.94 -4.95 15.05
CA GLU A 42 6.38 -5.09 14.88
C GLU A 42 6.94 -5.82 16.11
N GLY A 43 7.35 -7.08 15.93
CA GLY A 43 7.57 -7.99 17.05
C GLY A 43 6.30 -8.14 17.90
N ASP A 44 6.41 -7.88 19.19
CA ASP A 44 5.28 -7.93 20.14
C ASP A 44 4.52 -6.61 20.26
N GLN A 45 5.02 -5.53 19.67
CA GLN A 45 4.40 -4.21 19.76
C GLN A 45 3.28 -4.07 18.72
N GLU A 46 2.06 -3.78 19.17
CA GLU A 46 0.96 -3.41 18.30
C GLU A 46 1.15 -1.98 17.78
N LEU A 47 1.18 -1.83 16.44
CA LEU A 47 1.34 -0.55 15.76
C LEU A 47 0.01 0.02 15.28
N CYS A 48 -0.95 -0.85 14.95
CA CYS A 48 -2.26 -0.51 14.42
C CYS A 48 -3.23 -1.66 14.67
N ALA A 49 -4.43 -1.38 15.20
CA ALA A 49 -5.48 -2.38 15.26
C ALA A 49 -5.99 -2.70 13.84
N GLN A 50 -6.34 -3.96 13.60
CA GLN A 50 -6.94 -4.36 12.33
C GLN A 50 -8.39 -3.84 12.28
N TYR A 51 -8.64 -2.82 11.47
CA TYR A 51 -9.95 -2.18 11.34
C TYR A 51 -10.83 -2.79 10.24
N TRP A 52 -10.48 -3.97 9.75
CA TRP A 52 -11.26 -4.76 8.78
C TRP A 52 -11.33 -6.22 9.22
N GLY A 53 -12.26 -6.98 8.65
CA GLY A 53 -12.42 -8.40 8.96
C GLY A 53 -13.13 -9.15 7.83
N GLU A 54 -13.26 -10.46 8.00
CA GLU A 54 -14.00 -11.30 7.06
C GLU A 54 -15.51 -11.03 7.14
N GLY A 55 -16.21 -11.09 6.01
CA GLY A 55 -17.65 -10.82 5.96
C GLY A 55 -18.01 -9.38 6.27
N LYS A 56 -19.20 -9.19 6.85
CA LYS A 56 -19.76 -7.86 7.18
C LYS A 56 -19.46 -7.50 8.63
N GLN A 57 -18.78 -6.38 8.82
CA GLN A 57 -18.44 -5.84 10.14
C GLN A 57 -19.32 -4.61 10.42
N THR A 58 -19.81 -4.44 11.65
CA THR A 58 -20.67 -3.29 12.01
C THR A 58 -19.99 -2.38 13.02
N TYR A 59 -19.97 -1.08 12.73
CA TYR A 59 -19.34 -0.03 13.52
C TYR A 59 -20.27 1.20 13.62
N ASP A 60 -20.91 1.42 14.77
CA ASP A 60 -21.81 2.56 15.06
C ASP A 60 -22.77 2.96 13.93
N GLY A 61 -23.50 1.99 13.39
CA GLY A 61 -24.48 2.24 12.32
C GLY A 61 -23.90 2.26 10.91
N LEU A 62 -22.61 1.96 10.75
CA LEU A 62 -21.98 1.62 9.47
C LEU A 62 -21.77 0.11 9.38
N GLU A 63 -22.06 -0.46 8.22
CA GLU A 63 -21.64 -1.80 7.83
C GLU A 63 -20.46 -1.67 6.88
N VAL A 64 -19.33 -2.29 7.21
CA VAL A 64 -18.11 -2.31 6.39
C VAL A 64 -17.92 -3.73 5.91
N GLN A 65 -17.90 -3.90 4.59
CA GLN A 65 -17.64 -5.18 3.95
C GLN A 65 -16.42 -5.06 3.05
N MET A 66 -15.44 -5.94 3.25
CA MET A 66 -14.34 -6.09 2.31
C MET A 66 -14.83 -6.88 1.10
N ALA A 67 -14.83 -6.23 -0.06
CA ALA A 67 -15.36 -6.78 -1.31
C ALA A 67 -14.27 -7.44 -2.17
N ASP A 68 -13.04 -6.94 -2.10
CA ASP A 68 -11.93 -7.44 -2.91
C ASP A 68 -10.58 -7.18 -2.22
N VAL A 69 -9.58 -8.02 -2.52
CA VAL A 69 -8.20 -7.91 -2.05
C VAL A 69 -7.26 -8.27 -3.20
N ASN A 70 -6.35 -7.36 -3.52
CA ASN A 70 -5.29 -7.58 -4.48
C ASN A 70 -3.93 -7.34 -3.82
N SER A 71 -3.17 -8.43 -3.64
CA SER A 71 -1.86 -8.39 -3.00
C SER A 71 -0.75 -8.28 -4.05
N GLY A 72 -0.03 -7.17 -4.04
CA GLY A 72 1.18 -6.98 -4.82
C GLY A 72 2.45 -7.21 -3.98
N PRO A 73 3.64 -7.19 -4.60
CA PRO A 73 4.91 -7.40 -3.92
C PRO A 73 5.30 -6.29 -2.94
N SER A 74 4.77 -5.07 -3.11
CA SER A 74 5.15 -3.90 -2.31
C SER A 74 4.00 -3.35 -1.47
N TYR A 75 2.76 -3.55 -1.93
CA TYR A 75 1.56 -3.11 -1.22
C TYR A 75 0.37 -4.00 -1.55
N THR A 76 -0.57 -4.07 -0.60
CA THR A 76 -1.88 -4.71 -0.77
C THR A 76 -2.96 -3.65 -0.98
N ILE A 77 -3.86 -3.88 -1.92
CA ILE A 77 -5.07 -3.08 -2.11
C ILE A 77 -6.27 -3.85 -1.59
N ARG A 78 -7.09 -3.21 -0.74
CA ARG A 78 -8.40 -3.74 -0.31
C ARG A 78 -9.51 -2.81 -0.77
N ALA A 79 -10.57 -3.35 -1.33
CA ALA A 79 -11.78 -2.60 -1.67
C ALA A 79 -12.86 -2.86 -0.63
N PHE A 80 -13.49 -1.79 -0.14
CA PHE A 80 -14.54 -1.83 0.86
C PHE A 80 -15.82 -1.18 0.34
N ASP A 81 -16.94 -1.82 0.62
CA ASP A 81 -18.26 -1.22 0.56
C ASP A 81 -18.66 -0.81 1.99
N VAL A 82 -18.75 0.50 2.22
CA VAL A 82 -19.15 1.08 3.51
C VAL A 82 -20.60 1.57 3.39
N THR A 83 -21.51 0.90 4.08
CA THR A 83 -22.95 1.15 4.00
C THR A 83 -23.47 1.77 5.28
N HIS A 84 -24.09 2.95 5.19
CA HIS A 84 -24.78 3.56 6.32
C HIS A 84 -26.16 2.92 6.53
N LEU A 85 -26.34 2.24 7.66
CA LEU A 85 -27.46 1.31 7.87
C LEU A 85 -28.85 1.97 7.84
N LYS A 86 -28.97 3.25 8.22
CA LYS A 86 -30.24 3.99 8.22
C LYS A 86 -30.58 4.57 6.84
N THR A 87 -29.66 5.35 6.26
CA THR A 87 -29.84 6.02 4.96
C THR A 87 -29.68 5.09 3.76
N LYS A 88 -29.08 3.91 3.95
CA LYS A 88 -28.70 2.96 2.88
C LYS A 88 -27.71 3.55 1.86
N GLU A 89 -27.04 4.65 2.21
CA GLU A 89 -25.97 5.21 1.39
C GLU A 89 -24.76 4.27 1.40
N ILE A 90 -24.24 3.95 0.23
CA ILE A 90 -23.06 3.10 0.04
C ILE A 90 -21.88 3.94 -0.46
N GLN A 91 -20.74 3.84 0.22
CA GLN A 91 -19.49 4.49 -0.14
C GLN A 91 -18.41 3.44 -0.42
N LYS A 92 -17.90 3.43 -1.65
CA LYS A 92 -16.70 2.66 -2.00
C LYS A 92 -15.43 3.32 -1.46
N VAL A 93 -14.61 2.55 -0.76
CA VAL A 93 -13.33 2.98 -0.18
C VAL A 93 -12.24 1.98 -0.55
N TYR A 94 -11.07 2.46 -0.93
CA TYR A 94 -9.89 1.64 -1.23
C TYR A 94 -8.82 1.86 -0.17
N GLN A 95 -8.30 0.80 0.43
CA GLN A 95 -7.13 0.88 1.29
C GLN A 95 -5.91 0.40 0.52
N TYR A 96 -4.83 1.16 0.58
CA TYR A 96 -3.49 0.80 0.12
C TYR A 96 -2.62 0.59 1.35
N GLN A 97 -2.18 -0.63 1.60
CA GLN A 97 -1.25 -0.95 2.69
C GLN A 97 0.14 -1.19 2.11
N TYR A 98 1.10 -0.32 2.42
CA TYR A 98 2.48 -0.44 1.96
C TYR A 98 3.32 -1.26 2.96
N HIS A 99 3.97 -2.32 2.47
CA HIS A 99 4.63 -3.32 3.31
C HIS A 99 6.14 -3.09 3.46
N LYS A 100 6.79 -2.46 2.48
CA LYS A 100 8.27 -2.29 2.43
C LYS A 100 8.78 -1.06 3.21
N TRP A 101 8.30 -0.90 4.45
CA TRP A 101 8.69 0.17 5.37
C TRP A 101 8.75 -0.30 6.84
N SER A 102 8.40 -1.55 7.15
CA SER A 102 8.53 -2.07 8.53
C SER A 102 10.00 -2.30 8.87
N GLY A 103 10.43 -2.00 10.10
CA GLY A 103 11.80 -2.25 10.56
C GLY A 103 12.90 -1.37 9.94
N CYS A 104 12.55 -0.39 9.11
CA CYS A 104 13.50 0.50 8.44
C CYS A 104 13.17 1.97 8.71
N ASP A 105 14.19 2.84 8.79
CA ASP A 105 14.00 4.28 8.95
C ASP A 105 13.33 4.92 7.72
N VAL A 106 13.53 4.36 6.52
CA VAL A 106 13.00 4.86 5.25
C VAL A 106 12.49 3.69 4.39
N PRO A 107 11.61 3.93 3.39
CA PRO A 107 11.13 2.89 2.49
C PRO A 107 12.27 2.16 1.78
N GLU A 108 12.21 0.82 1.70
CA GLU A 108 13.26 0.01 1.06
C GLU A 108 13.39 0.30 -0.44
N SER A 109 12.26 0.50 -1.12
CA SER A 109 12.19 0.87 -2.53
C SER A 109 11.48 2.21 -2.69
N PRO A 110 12.20 3.33 -2.87
CA PRO A 110 11.59 4.62 -3.17
C PRO A 110 10.71 4.57 -4.43
N LYS A 111 11.11 3.78 -5.44
CA LYS A 111 10.37 3.62 -6.70
C LYS A 111 9.00 2.98 -6.50
N ASP A 112 8.89 2.00 -5.61
CA ASP A 112 7.63 1.32 -5.33
C ASP A 112 6.65 2.27 -4.64
N LEU A 113 7.15 3.09 -3.71
CA LEU A 113 6.35 4.13 -3.04
C LEU A 113 5.87 5.19 -4.04
N VAL A 114 6.74 5.67 -4.93
CA VAL A 114 6.38 6.62 -5.99
C VAL A 114 5.32 6.02 -6.92
N SER A 115 5.50 4.77 -7.36
CA SER A 115 4.53 4.05 -8.19
C SER A 115 3.16 3.94 -7.52
N MET A 116 3.13 3.61 -6.22
CA MET A 116 1.90 3.59 -5.43
C MET A 116 1.22 4.97 -5.39
N ILE A 117 1.99 6.04 -5.18
CA ILE A 117 1.45 7.42 -5.18
C ILE A 117 0.84 7.78 -6.54
N VAL A 118 1.53 7.47 -7.64
CA VAL A 118 1.03 7.72 -9.00
C VAL A 118 -0.29 6.96 -9.26
N ASN A 119 -0.36 5.69 -8.86
CA ASN A 119 -1.57 4.88 -8.98
C ASN A 119 -2.74 5.44 -8.14
N ILE A 120 -2.46 5.96 -6.94
CA ILE A 120 -3.46 6.62 -6.09
C ILE A 120 -3.96 7.90 -6.77
N LYS A 121 -3.06 8.76 -7.31
CA LYS A 121 -3.44 10.00 -8.00
C LYS A 121 -4.41 9.73 -9.16
N GLN A 122 -4.19 8.67 -9.94
CA GLN A 122 -5.07 8.30 -11.06
C GLN A 122 -6.48 7.88 -10.62
N LYS A 123 -6.63 7.34 -9.41
CA LYS A 123 -7.95 6.95 -8.87
C LYS A 123 -8.67 8.07 -8.14
N LEU A 124 -7.94 9.10 -7.69
CA LEU A 124 -8.55 10.25 -7.05
C LEU A 124 -9.18 11.15 -8.13
N PRO A 125 -10.42 11.62 -7.93
CA PRO A 125 -11.05 12.53 -8.88
C PRO A 125 -10.23 13.82 -8.98
N ALA A 126 -10.00 14.28 -10.21
CA ALA A 126 -9.46 15.62 -10.45
C ALA A 126 -10.38 16.63 -9.73
N ARG A 127 -9.83 17.41 -8.81
CA ARG A 127 -10.64 18.29 -7.97
C ARG A 127 -11.19 19.41 -8.85
N PRO A 128 -12.53 19.59 -8.96
CA PRO A 128 -13.07 20.74 -9.66
C PRO A 128 -12.69 22.02 -8.89
N VAL A 129 -12.14 22.99 -9.62
CA VAL A 129 -11.65 24.28 -9.09
C VAL A 129 -12.78 25.15 -8.49
N THR A 130 -14.04 24.75 -8.64
CA THR A 130 -15.20 25.65 -8.52
C THR A 130 -16.27 25.24 -7.50
N GLU A 131 -16.02 24.36 -6.53
CA GLU A 131 -17.06 24.07 -5.53
C GLU A 131 -17.06 25.05 -4.34
N ASP A 132 -18.07 25.91 -4.38
CA ASP A 132 -18.47 26.86 -3.38
C ASP A 132 -18.54 26.31 -1.94
N SER A 133 -17.93 27.09 -1.07
CA SER A 133 -18.07 27.10 0.38
C SER A 133 -19.51 26.87 0.89
N ARG A 134 -19.82 25.65 1.39
CA ARG A 134 -20.69 25.38 2.57
C ARG A 134 -21.10 23.92 2.80
N ARG A 135 -20.91 22.99 1.86
CA ARG A 135 -21.21 21.56 2.08
C ARG A 135 -20.05 20.83 2.75
N ALA A 136 -20.34 19.75 3.50
CA ALA A 136 -19.36 18.95 4.24
C ALA A 136 -18.13 18.69 3.35
N ARG A 137 -16.98 19.23 3.77
CA ARG A 137 -15.77 19.22 2.94
C ARG A 137 -15.31 17.77 2.78
N SER A 138 -15.52 17.23 1.59
CA SER A 138 -14.98 15.94 1.17
C SER A 138 -13.46 15.99 1.23
N VAL A 139 -12.85 14.98 1.82
CA VAL A 139 -11.40 14.79 1.82
C VAL A 139 -11.14 13.40 1.28
N PRO A 140 -10.78 13.26 0.00
CA PRO A 140 -10.82 11.97 -0.67
C PRO A 140 -9.66 11.06 -0.27
N LEU A 141 -8.63 11.58 0.39
CA LEU A 141 -7.43 10.84 0.80
C LEU A 141 -7.20 10.93 2.31
N LEU A 142 -7.12 9.78 2.96
CA LEU A 142 -6.68 9.61 4.34
C LEU A 142 -5.36 8.85 4.34
N VAL A 143 -4.41 9.27 5.17
CA VAL A 143 -3.10 8.64 5.32
C VAL A 143 -2.87 8.39 6.82
N HIS A 144 -2.41 7.20 7.15
CA HIS A 144 -2.02 6.86 8.51
C HIS A 144 -0.80 5.92 8.54
N CYS A 145 -0.08 5.98 9.65
CA CYS A 145 0.92 5.00 10.08
C CYS A 145 0.56 4.57 11.51
N SER A 146 1.54 4.33 12.39
CA SER A 146 1.25 4.13 13.81
C SER A 146 0.85 5.45 14.49
N ASP A 147 1.71 6.48 14.47
CA ASP A 147 1.48 7.78 15.12
C ASP A 147 0.80 8.85 14.23
N GLY A 148 0.63 8.54 12.94
CA GLY A 148 0.07 9.45 11.95
C GLY A 148 0.95 10.66 11.59
N SER A 149 2.25 10.59 11.89
CA SER A 149 3.15 11.75 11.80
C SER A 149 4.42 11.45 11.01
N GLN A 150 5.17 10.40 11.36
CA GLN A 150 6.49 10.16 10.75
C GLN A 150 6.38 9.70 9.29
N GLN A 151 6.05 8.43 9.05
CA GLN A 151 5.89 7.86 7.71
C GLN A 151 4.75 8.58 6.95
N THR A 152 3.67 8.91 7.66
CA THR A 152 2.56 9.72 7.11
C THR A 152 3.06 11.07 6.59
N GLY A 153 3.96 11.75 7.31
CA GLY A 153 4.53 13.02 6.88
C GLY A 153 5.38 12.90 5.63
N VAL A 154 6.19 11.85 5.53
CA VAL A 154 7.01 11.56 4.33
C VAL A 154 6.11 11.30 3.13
N PHE A 155 5.08 10.45 3.27
CA PHE A 155 4.13 10.20 2.20
C PHE A 155 3.41 11.48 1.75
N CYS A 156 2.89 12.27 2.70
CA CYS A 156 2.21 13.53 2.38
C CYS A 156 3.15 14.54 1.71
N ALA A 157 4.41 14.62 2.15
CA ALA A 157 5.41 15.49 1.55
C ALA A 157 5.72 15.04 0.12
N LEU A 158 6.04 13.76 -0.06
CA LEU A 158 6.38 13.19 -1.37
C LEU A 158 5.24 13.35 -2.36
N MET A 159 3.99 13.05 -1.97
CA MET A 159 2.83 13.23 -2.82
C MET A 159 2.64 14.70 -3.24
N THR A 160 2.86 15.65 -2.32
CA THR A 160 2.80 17.09 -2.61
C THR A 160 3.92 17.51 -3.58
N LEU A 161 5.14 17.00 -3.38
CA LEU A 161 6.31 17.33 -4.20
C LEU A 161 6.20 16.76 -5.62
N LEU A 162 5.74 15.52 -5.77
CA LEU A 162 5.47 14.91 -7.08
C LEU A 162 4.40 15.69 -7.85
N GLU A 163 3.36 16.17 -7.17
CA GLU A 163 2.34 17.02 -7.77
C GLU A 163 2.89 18.40 -8.18
N SER A 164 3.73 19.00 -7.33
CA SER A 164 4.36 20.30 -7.62
C SER A 164 5.31 20.22 -8.83
N ALA A 165 6.10 19.15 -8.89
CA ALA A 165 7.02 18.88 -9.99
C ALA A 165 6.28 18.67 -11.32
N GLU A 166 5.11 18.02 -11.30
CA GLU A 166 4.32 17.74 -12.49
C GLU A 166 3.63 18.99 -13.07
N ILE A 167 3.19 19.90 -12.20
CA ILE A 167 2.28 21.00 -12.57
C ILE A 167 3.00 22.34 -12.67
N GLU A 168 3.85 22.69 -11.69
CA GLU A 168 4.59 23.97 -11.69
C GLU A 168 6.03 23.82 -12.15
N GLU A 169 6.56 22.59 -12.26
CA GLU A 169 7.98 22.34 -12.51
C GLU A 169 8.89 23.03 -11.46
N VAL A 170 8.37 23.18 -10.24
CA VAL A 170 9.06 23.74 -9.07
C VAL A 170 8.96 22.78 -7.90
N ILE A 171 10.08 22.60 -7.20
CA ILE A 171 10.19 21.70 -6.05
C ILE A 171 10.80 22.47 -4.88
N ASP A 172 10.07 22.56 -3.78
CA ASP A 172 10.55 23.15 -2.53
C ASP A 172 10.25 22.21 -1.35
N VAL A 173 11.20 21.28 -1.11
CA VAL A 173 11.11 20.30 -0.02
C VAL A 173 10.97 21.01 1.34
N PHE A 174 11.69 22.11 1.54
CA PHE A 174 11.69 22.85 2.79
C PHE A 174 10.31 23.44 3.10
N GLN A 175 9.70 24.16 2.16
CA GLN A 175 8.39 24.77 2.39
C GLN A 175 7.29 23.72 2.56
N VAL A 176 7.35 22.62 1.80
CA VAL A 176 6.40 21.51 1.96
C VAL A 176 6.48 20.92 3.37
N VAL A 177 7.68 20.54 3.83
CA VAL A 177 7.87 19.96 5.17
C VAL A 177 7.52 20.97 6.27
N LYS A 178 7.94 22.23 6.11
CA LYS A 178 7.57 23.31 7.05
C LYS A 178 6.06 23.47 7.16
N SER A 179 5.33 23.41 6.05
CA SER A 179 3.86 23.50 6.06
C SER A 179 3.22 22.31 6.78
N LEU A 180 3.74 21.09 6.59
CA LEU A 180 3.25 19.90 7.28
C LEU A 180 3.46 19.99 8.79
N ARG A 181 4.66 20.40 9.23
CA ARG A 181 5.00 20.59 10.66
C ARG A 181 4.15 21.68 11.34
N ARG A 182 3.69 22.68 10.60
CA ARG A 182 2.73 23.69 11.10
C ARG A 182 1.32 23.13 11.32
N THR A 183 0.98 22.02 10.68
CA THR A 183 -0.37 21.43 10.71
C THR A 183 -0.47 20.28 11.71
N ARG A 184 0.59 19.47 11.84
CA ARG A 184 0.67 18.37 12.80
C ARG A 184 2.10 18.25 13.32
N LEU A 185 2.24 18.10 14.63
CA LEU A 185 3.53 17.84 15.27
C LEU A 185 4.10 16.49 14.82
N GLY A 186 5.42 16.35 14.84
CA GLY A 186 6.10 15.09 14.50
C GLY A 186 6.22 14.79 12.99
N MET A 187 5.72 15.65 12.10
CA MET A 187 5.84 15.46 10.65
C MET A 187 7.30 15.53 10.18
N VAL A 188 7.78 14.45 9.55
CA VAL A 188 9.16 14.33 8.99
C VAL A 188 10.20 14.75 10.03
N SER A 189 10.25 14.09 11.18
CA SER A 189 11.04 14.53 12.35
C SER A 189 12.55 14.24 12.24
N THR A 190 12.96 13.28 11.43
CA THR A 190 14.35 12.80 11.35
C THR A 190 15.06 13.33 10.10
N PHE A 191 16.40 13.33 10.14
CA PHE A 191 17.23 13.75 9.00
C PHE A 191 17.08 12.78 7.83
N GLU A 192 17.03 11.48 8.13
CA GLU A 192 16.93 10.38 7.17
C GLU A 192 15.64 10.51 6.34
N HIS A 193 14.51 10.79 6.98
CA HIS A 193 13.25 11.07 6.29
C HIS A 193 13.31 12.33 5.42
N TYR A 194 14.01 13.37 5.88
CA TYR A 194 14.16 14.61 5.12
C TYR A 194 15.07 14.42 3.91
N GLN A 195 16.19 13.72 4.07
CA GLN A 195 17.11 13.37 2.98
C GLN A 195 16.44 12.44 1.97
N PHE A 196 15.67 11.45 2.43
CA PHE A 196 14.90 10.55 1.57
C PHE A 196 13.99 11.32 0.59
N LEU A 197 13.35 12.41 1.03
CA LEU A 197 12.54 13.26 0.16
C LEU A 197 13.37 13.89 -0.96
N TYR A 198 14.57 14.40 -0.67
CA TYR A 198 15.47 14.93 -1.69
C TYR A 198 15.94 13.84 -2.65
N ASP A 199 16.42 12.71 -2.13
CA ASP A 199 16.98 11.61 -2.93
C ASP A 199 15.91 11.01 -3.87
N THR A 200 14.70 10.81 -3.35
CA THR A 200 13.56 10.27 -4.13
C THR A 200 13.13 11.23 -5.23
N ILE A 201 13.05 12.53 -4.92
CA ILE A 201 12.67 13.52 -5.91
C ILE A 201 13.74 13.69 -6.98
N ALA A 202 15.01 13.80 -6.61
CA ALA A 202 16.11 13.95 -7.55
C ALA A 202 16.25 12.75 -8.49
N SER A 203 15.99 11.54 -7.99
CA SER A 203 15.99 10.32 -8.81
C SER A 203 14.77 10.22 -9.74
N THR A 204 13.60 10.72 -9.31
CA THR A 204 12.36 10.72 -10.12
C THR A 204 12.37 11.83 -11.18
N TYR A 205 12.94 12.99 -10.84
CA TYR A 205 13.01 14.19 -11.66
C TYR A 205 14.46 14.72 -11.73
N PRO A 206 15.35 14.06 -12.51
CA PRO A 206 16.73 14.48 -12.63
C PRO A 206 16.85 15.89 -13.19
N ALA A 207 17.67 16.72 -12.56
CA ALA A 207 17.95 18.07 -13.04
C ALA A 207 18.81 18.03 -14.32
N GLN A 208 18.40 18.74 -15.36
CA GLN A 208 19.25 19.11 -16.49
C GLN A 208 19.22 20.63 -16.65
N ASN A 209 20.38 21.28 -16.52
CA ASN A 209 20.54 22.74 -16.62
C ASN A 209 19.60 23.57 -15.70
N GLY A 210 19.23 23.04 -14.53
CA GLY A 210 18.34 23.71 -13.58
C GLY A 210 16.84 23.57 -13.88
N GLN A 211 16.46 22.75 -14.87
CA GLN A 211 15.07 22.41 -15.18
C GLN A 211 14.77 20.93 -14.86
N ILE A 212 13.51 20.64 -14.56
CA ILE A 212 13.01 19.31 -14.22
C ILE A 212 12.62 18.56 -15.51
N LYS A 213 13.21 17.38 -15.74
CA LYS A 213 12.78 16.48 -16.83
C LYS A 213 11.65 15.58 -16.35
N LYS A 214 10.50 15.55 -17.05
CA LYS A 214 9.46 14.53 -16.82
C LYS A 214 10.02 13.15 -17.16
N SER A 215 9.95 12.20 -16.23
CA SER A 215 10.34 10.82 -16.50
C SER A 215 9.44 10.30 -17.63
N SER A 216 10.05 9.91 -18.75
CA SER A 216 9.37 9.16 -19.81
C SER A 216 9.02 7.80 -19.23
N GLN A 217 7.74 7.47 -19.15
CA GLN A 217 7.29 6.11 -18.85
C GLN A 217 7.88 5.19 -19.92
N GLN A 218 8.86 4.39 -19.54
CA GLN A 218 9.29 3.26 -20.35
C GLN A 218 8.28 2.16 -20.01
N GLU A 219 7.27 1.99 -20.85
CA GLU A 219 6.36 0.86 -20.78
C GLU A 219 7.19 -0.41 -21.03
N ASP A 220 7.59 -1.11 -19.98
CA ASP A 220 8.00 -2.50 -20.09
C ASP A 220 6.76 -3.30 -20.47
N LYS A 221 6.58 -3.50 -21.78
CA LYS A 221 5.60 -4.41 -22.35
C LYS A 221 6.00 -5.83 -21.96
N VAL A 222 5.51 -6.30 -20.82
CA VAL A 222 5.61 -7.71 -20.43
C VAL A 222 4.72 -8.51 -21.38
N GLU A 223 5.33 -9.14 -22.38
CA GLU A 223 4.67 -10.07 -23.28
C GLU A 223 4.39 -11.37 -22.51
N PHE A 224 3.12 -11.57 -22.12
CA PHE A 224 2.64 -12.86 -21.65
C PHE A 224 2.58 -13.81 -22.86
N CYS A 225 3.56 -14.71 -22.98
CA CYS A 225 3.45 -15.86 -23.86
C CYS A 225 2.46 -16.86 -23.24
N SER A 226 1.20 -16.80 -23.64
CA SER A 226 0.27 -17.92 -23.45
C SER A 226 0.52 -18.93 -24.58
N GLU A 227 1.26 -19.98 -24.29
CA GLU A 227 1.40 -21.12 -25.20
C GLU A 227 0.15 -22.01 -25.08
N VAL A 228 -0.90 -21.67 -25.81
CA VAL A 228 -1.98 -22.60 -26.16
C VAL A 228 -2.22 -22.44 -27.65
N GLY A 229 -1.95 -23.53 -28.38
CA GLY A 229 -1.96 -23.57 -29.84
C GLY A 229 -3.27 -23.10 -30.45
N LYS A 230 -3.15 -22.30 -31.50
CA LYS A 230 -4.22 -22.09 -32.48
C LYS A 230 -4.23 -23.25 -33.47
N SER A 231 -5.41 -23.83 -33.69
CA SER A 231 -5.81 -24.29 -35.00
C SER A 231 -7.31 -24.00 -35.18
N ASP A 232 -7.61 -23.33 -36.29
CA ASP A 232 -8.90 -22.75 -36.66
C ASP A 232 -9.95 -23.78 -37.15
N GLN A 233 -11.21 -23.41 -36.89
CA GLN A 233 -12.48 -23.54 -37.66
C GLN A 233 -12.76 -24.71 -38.63
N GLU A 234 -13.84 -25.44 -38.27
CA GLU A 234 -15.13 -25.66 -38.97
C GLU A 234 -15.27 -26.48 -40.30
N ALA A 235 -16.31 -27.33 -40.28
CA ALA A 235 -17.07 -28.02 -41.35
C ALA A 235 -16.52 -29.34 -41.95
N ASP A 236 -17.18 -30.49 -41.66
CA ASP A 236 -18.21 -31.09 -42.53
C ASP A 236 -18.79 -32.43 -41.98
N LEU A 237 -19.93 -32.82 -42.54
CA LEU A 237 -20.91 -33.84 -42.13
C LEU A 237 -20.51 -35.33 -42.29
N ILE A 238 -21.34 -36.21 -41.68
CA ILE A 238 -21.73 -37.61 -42.06
C ILE A 238 -21.35 -38.76 -41.09
N THR A 239 -22.37 -39.19 -40.33
CA THR A 239 -22.89 -40.55 -39.98
C THR A 239 -22.03 -41.75 -39.51
N ALA A 240 -22.59 -42.38 -38.46
CA ALA A 240 -22.76 -43.83 -38.19
C ALA A 240 -21.69 -44.63 -37.39
N ASP A 241 -22.17 -45.16 -36.26
CA ASP A 241 -21.95 -46.48 -35.62
C ASP A 241 -20.57 -47.18 -35.69
N HIS A 242 -19.98 -47.49 -34.51
CA HIS A 242 -20.12 -48.78 -33.81
C HIS A 242 -18.96 -49.03 -32.81
N ALA A 243 -19.33 -49.54 -31.63
CA ALA A 243 -18.66 -50.56 -30.80
C ALA A 243 -17.19 -50.39 -30.31
N THR A 244 -17.05 -50.41 -28.98
CA THR A 244 -15.86 -50.87 -28.21
C THR A 244 -15.50 -52.33 -28.53
N PRO A 245 -14.23 -52.78 -28.37
CA PRO A 245 -13.69 -53.09 -27.02
C PRO A 245 -12.17 -52.83 -26.80
N LEU A 246 -11.78 -52.77 -25.52
CA LEU A 246 -10.43 -52.97 -24.92
C LEU A 246 -9.82 -54.37 -25.30
N PRO A 247 -8.55 -54.74 -24.98
CA PRO A 247 -7.63 -54.27 -23.91
C PRO A 247 -6.12 -54.20 -24.28
N GLU A 248 -5.26 -53.74 -23.35
CA GLU A 248 -4.12 -54.52 -22.79
C GLU A 248 -3.23 -53.72 -21.84
N GLU A 249 -2.79 -54.40 -20.78
CA GLU A 249 -1.94 -53.99 -19.67
C GLU A 249 -0.46 -53.83 -20.07
N LYS A 250 0.30 -52.98 -19.36
CA LYS A 250 1.55 -53.40 -18.68
C LYS A 250 2.13 -52.33 -17.75
N GLU A 251 2.60 -52.86 -16.61
CA GLU A 251 3.20 -52.26 -15.42
C GLU A 251 4.54 -51.49 -15.63
N PRO A 252 5.00 -50.74 -14.60
CA PRO A 252 6.14 -49.82 -14.68
C PRO A 252 7.47 -50.48 -14.26
N PRO A 253 8.61 -49.78 -14.40
CA PRO A 253 9.77 -50.05 -13.59
C PRO A 253 10.14 -48.88 -12.66
N GLU A 254 10.47 -49.28 -11.45
CA GLU A 254 11.08 -48.55 -10.33
C GLU A 254 12.59 -48.31 -10.52
N THR A 255 13.06 -47.20 -9.91
CA THR A 255 14.37 -47.03 -9.19
C THR A 255 15.67 -47.06 -10.03
N CYS A 256 16.80 -46.45 -9.66
CA CYS A 256 17.37 -46.04 -8.38
C CYS A 256 18.23 -44.75 -8.49
N ASP A 257 18.46 -44.15 -7.31
CA ASP A 257 19.78 -43.88 -6.69
C ASP A 257 20.14 -42.44 -6.29
N ASP A 258 20.00 -42.23 -4.97
CA ASP A 258 21.02 -41.90 -3.98
C ASP A 258 21.86 -40.62 -4.08
N SER A 259 21.73 -39.81 -3.00
CA SER A 259 22.79 -39.51 -2.01
C SER A 259 22.49 -38.16 -1.32
N LYS A 260 22.82 -37.82 -0.07
CA LYS A 260 23.23 -38.49 1.18
C LYS A 260 23.51 -37.35 2.21
N ALA A 261 23.37 -37.66 3.51
CA ALA A 261 23.97 -36.99 4.69
C ALA A 261 23.36 -35.66 5.18
N ALA A 262 23.27 -35.36 6.49
CA ALA A 262 23.55 -36.09 7.73
C ALA A 262 22.84 -35.36 8.89
N ASP A 263 22.44 -36.14 9.91
CA ASP A 263 21.96 -35.69 11.21
C ASP A 263 23.11 -35.79 12.24
N SER A 264 23.17 -34.85 13.20
CA SER A 264 23.99 -35.00 14.41
C SER A 264 23.44 -34.15 15.55
N THR A 265 23.34 -34.77 16.72
CA THR A 265 22.79 -34.20 17.96
C THR A 265 23.89 -34.05 19.02
N LYS A 266 23.77 -32.96 19.81
CA LYS A 266 24.01 -32.81 21.27
C LYS A 266 25.41 -32.53 21.89
N GLY A 267 25.40 -31.53 22.79
CA GLY A 267 26.22 -31.38 24.02
C GLY A 267 27.38 -30.37 23.93
N THR A 268 27.78 -29.54 24.91
CA THR A 268 27.35 -29.17 26.29
C THR A 268 28.22 -27.95 26.73
N GLU A 269 27.80 -27.18 27.76
CA GLU A 269 28.62 -26.29 28.65
C GLU A 269 29.21 -24.97 28.07
N SER A 270 29.40 -23.82 28.77
CA SER A 270 28.93 -23.21 30.02
C SER A 270 29.35 -21.71 30.00
N SER A 271 28.72 -20.87 30.85
CA SER A 271 29.26 -19.64 31.51
C SER A 271 29.58 -18.40 30.64
N THR A 272 29.41 -17.13 31.03
CA THR A 272 28.87 -16.40 32.20
C THR A 272 28.88 -14.89 31.85
N ASN A 273 28.06 -14.12 32.58
CA ASN A 273 28.13 -12.68 32.88
C ASN A 273 27.34 -11.66 32.03
N GLY A 274 26.34 -11.09 32.72
CA GLY A 274 25.65 -9.84 32.43
C GLY A 274 26.38 -8.58 32.99
N PRO A 275 25.69 -7.43 33.08
CA PRO A 275 26.22 -6.12 32.69
C PRO A 275 26.77 -5.27 33.84
N THR A 276 27.51 -4.21 33.50
CA THR A 276 27.87 -3.14 34.45
C THR A 276 27.63 -1.77 33.83
N THR A 277 26.61 -1.08 34.35
CA THR A 277 26.42 0.37 34.28
C THR A 277 27.43 1.09 35.19
N PRO A 278 27.75 2.36 34.92
CA PRO A 278 28.04 3.28 35.99
C PRO A 278 27.06 4.46 36.00
N VAL A 279 26.65 4.80 37.22
CA VAL A 279 25.87 5.97 37.60
C VAL A 279 26.83 6.97 38.28
N LEU A 280 26.57 8.26 38.03
CA LEU A 280 26.95 9.48 38.77
C LEU A 280 28.40 9.99 38.74
N SER A 281 28.57 11.19 38.17
CA SER A 281 28.72 12.44 38.95
C SER A 281 28.14 13.62 38.18
#